data_AF-A0A9E2TUT2-F1
#
_entry.id   AF-A0A9E2TUT2-F1
#
_cell.length_a   1.000
_cell.length_b   1.000
_cell.length_c   1.000
_cell.angle_alpha   90.00
_cell.angle_beta   90.00
_cell.angle_gamma   90.00
#
_symmetry.space_group_name_H-M   'P 1'
#
loop_
_entity.id
_entity.type
_entity.pdbx_description
1 polymer ?
#
loop_
_entity_poly.entity_id
_entity_poly.type
_entity_poly.pdbx_seq_one_letter_code
_entity_poly.pdbx_strand_id
1 'polypeptide(L)'
;MRKELLLCLILLLAVFAHAQTPNTISFQGNLTTPGTENPIADGTYSMDFELFDDVNNPMWSETQPTVQVTNGLINVLLGSVTPLQIDDFYQPLYLQITIDGETLTPQIALQAVPFAQTSKAVVGTDSIVFRILDQKAGIVDQTNTALGFFSFTKEQGAGFFNEAFGVGALENNNGGSQNVAIGSYSLGSNTNGNTNIAIGYQALNASTTSSNNVAVGSFALENNTDGFQNVGIGRDALLTNTTGQSNTAIGYGADVASGGLTNATAIGANTLVSQSNSLVLGNSVNVGIGTSSPGKKLSVVGDIQASDSVKADVFAYNSPKQKYYAIAPVDYELLSTSATIYKYVPTNGIYAAVTGGTGNVAAMMAPLNLPDGAIITGFKAGVYDGSANDLTVQLMRHGMGSISSPVALATSNATSGSGGFSEISATGLSIPVNNELYAYSMKFNTYDNEPSVLVIYVTRISYIVPGP
;
A
#
# COMPACT_ATOMS: atom_id res chain seq x y z
N MET A 1 -1.74 -28.52 -50.94
CA MET A 1 -1.20 -27.34 -51.67
C MET A 1 -2.19 -26.63 -52.59
N ARG A 2 -2.90 -27.28 -53.54
CA ARG A 2 -3.79 -26.54 -54.48
C ARG A 2 -5.11 -26.02 -53.88
N LYS A 3 -5.62 -26.62 -52.79
CA LYS A 3 -6.87 -26.19 -52.13
C LYS A 3 -6.65 -25.14 -51.03
N GLU A 4 -5.49 -25.15 -50.37
CA GLU A 4 -5.13 -24.12 -49.37
C GLU A 4 -4.74 -22.78 -50.03
N LEU A 5 -4.14 -22.81 -51.22
CA LEU A 5 -3.77 -21.59 -51.95
C LEU A 5 -4.99 -20.82 -52.47
N LEU A 6 -6.09 -21.52 -52.79
CA LEU A 6 -7.34 -20.90 -53.27
C LEU A 6 -8.12 -20.22 -52.14
N LEU A 7 -8.04 -20.75 -50.92
CA LEU A 7 -8.67 -20.16 -49.74
C LEU A 7 -7.92 -18.89 -49.28
N CYS A 8 -6.58 -18.88 -49.39
CA CYS A 8 -5.78 -17.68 -49.14
C CYS A 8 -5.99 -16.57 -50.19
N LEU A 9 -6.30 -16.92 -51.45
CA LEU A 9 -6.55 -15.93 -52.51
C LEU A 9 -7.92 -15.24 -52.35
N ILE A 10 -8.92 -15.94 -51.79
CA ILE A 10 -10.26 -15.40 -51.54
C ILE A 10 -10.28 -14.51 -50.28
N LEU A 11 -9.45 -14.80 -49.28
CA LEU A 11 -9.28 -13.93 -48.09
C LEU A 11 -8.42 -12.69 -48.35
N LEU A 12 -7.67 -12.63 -49.46
CA LEU A 12 -6.89 -11.43 -49.85
C LEU A 12 -7.70 -10.41 -50.68
N LEU A 13 -8.92 -10.74 -51.06
CA LEU A 13 -9.86 -9.86 -51.78
C LEU A 13 -11.00 -9.38 -50.87
N ALA A 14 -10.66 -9.03 -49.62
CA ALA A 14 -11.51 -8.12 -48.86
C ALA A 14 -11.41 -6.74 -49.53
N VAL A 15 -12.18 -6.56 -50.60
CA VAL A 15 -12.46 -5.25 -51.15
C VAL A 15 -13.10 -4.46 -50.01
N PHE A 16 -12.41 -3.44 -49.54
CA PHE A 16 -13.02 -2.42 -48.70
C PHE A 16 -14.20 -1.88 -49.49
N ALA A 17 -15.41 -2.32 -49.16
CA ALA A 17 -16.62 -1.65 -49.59
C ALA A 17 -16.64 -0.32 -48.85
N HIS A 18 -15.97 0.68 -49.44
CA HIS A 18 -16.24 2.06 -49.09
C HIS A 18 -17.70 2.28 -49.45
N ALA A 19 -18.54 2.54 -48.46
CA ALA A 19 -19.81 3.20 -48.73
C ALA A 19 -19.43 4.51 -49.42
N GLN A 20 -19.62 4.59 -50.74
CA GLN A 20 -19.30 5.77 -51.49
C GLN A 20 -20.31 6.83 -51.03
N THR A 21 -19.83 7.83 -50.29
CA THR A 21 -20.65 8.97 -49.90
C THR A 21 -21.17 9.62 -51.19
N PRO A 22 -22.48 9.84 -51.35
CA PRO A 22 -22.99 10.49 -52.55
C PRO A 22 -22.34 11.87 -52.70
N ASN A 23 -21.60 12.12 -53.79
CA ASN A 23 -21.03 13.43 -54.15
C ASN A 23 -22.10 14.34 -54.79
N THR A 24 -23.25 14.29 -54.15
CA THR A 24 -24.60 14.80 -54.40
C THR A 24 -25.01 16.11 -53.74
N ILE A 25 -25.56 17.13 -54.42
CA ILE A 25 -26.29 18.22 -53.74
C ILE A 25 -27.67 18.39 -54.34
N SER A 26 -28.73 18.29 -53.55
CA SER A 26 -30.08 18.65 -54.02
C SER A 26 -30.20 20.16 -54.10
N PHE A 27 -30.54 20.68 -55.28
CA PHE A 27 -30.77 22.09 -55.54
C PHE A 27 -32.20 22.30 -56.05
N GLN A 28 -32.92 23.21 -55.40
CA GLN A 28 -34.24 23.65 -55.84
C GLN A 28 -34.21 25.16 -56.08
N GLY A 29 -34.75 25.58 -57.22
CA GLY A 29 -34.82 26.99 -57.60
C GLY A 29 -36.20 27.35 -58.16
N ASN A 30 -36.53 28.64 -58.12
CA ASN A 30 -37.68 29.20 -58.83
C ASN A 30 -37.19 30.23 -59.85
N LEU A 31 -37.49 29.98 -61.12
CA LEU A 31 -37.07 30.77 -62.26
C LEU A 31 -38.22 31.66 -62.73
N THR A 32 -37.98 32.98 -62.74
CA THR A 32 -38.95 33.98 -63.18
C THR A 32 -38.48 34.73 -64.42
N THR A 33 -39.42 35.24 -65.20
CA THR A 33 -39.15 36.07 -66.37
C THR A 33 -38.50 37.38 -65.92
N PRO A 34 -37.37 37.81 -66.52
CA PRO A 34 -36.64 39.02 -66.11
C PRO A 34 -37.54 40.25 -65.95
N GLY A 35 -37.42 40.96 -64.83
CA GLY A 35 -38.20 42.17 -64.53
C GLY A 35 -39.66 41.92 -64.11
N THR A 36 -40.07 40.65 -63.97
CA THR A 36 -41.38 40.25 -63.44
C THR A 36 -41.23 39.14 -62.40
N GLU A 37 -42.27 38.93 -61.58
CA GLU A 37 -42.35 37.77 -60.67
C GLU A 37 -43.03 36.55 -61.33
N ASN A 38 -43.33 36.63 -62.64
CA ASN A 38 -44.00 35.55 -63.35
C ASN A 38 -43.03 34.40 -63.62
N PRO A 39 -43.44 33.13 -63.43
CA PRO A 39 -42.60 31.99 -63.75
C PRO A 39 -42.23 31.96 -65.24
N ILE A 40 -41.06 31.41 -65.57
CA ILE A 40 -40.73 31.09 -66.97
C ILE A 40 -41.64 29.96 -67.48
N ALA A 41 -41.70 29.80 -68.80
CA ALA A 41 -42.56 28.79 -69.44
C ALA A 41 -42.19 27.36 -69.00
N ASP A 42 -43.21 26.51 -68.85
CA ASP A 42 -43.01 25.09 -68.59
C ASP A 42 -42.30 24.43 -69.78
N GLY A 43 -41.31 23.59 -69.50
CA GLY A 43 -40.49 23.00 -70.55
C GLY A 43 -39.25 22.29 -70.03
N THR A 44 -38.44 21.83 -70.98
CA THR A 44 -37.13 21.23 -70.71
C THR A 44 -36.05 22.20 -71.16
N TYR A 45 -35.10 22.48 -70.28
CA TYR A 45 -34.02 23.44 -70.51
C TYR A 45 -32.66 22.78 -70.28
N SER A 46 -31.64 23.21 -71.03
CA SER A 46 -30.26 22.89 -70.72
C SER A 46 -29.72 23.95 -69.77
N MET A 47 -29.14 23.54 -68.65
CA MET A 47 -28.64 24.46 -67.64
C MET A 47 -27.21 24.09 -67.25
N ASP A 48 -26.33 25.08 -67.24
CA ASP A 48 -24.98 24.94 -66.69
C ASP A 48 -24.97 25.43 -65.24
N PHE A 49 -24.38 24.62 -64.37
CA PHE A 49 -24.19 24.91 -62.96
C PHE A 49 -22.70 25.01 -62.67
N GLU A 50 -22.28 26.12 -62.06
CA GLU A 50 -20.88 26.39 -61.75
C GLU A 50 -20.76 26.85 -60.30
N LEU A 51 -19.78 26.32 -59.57
CA LEU A 51 -19.44 26.74 -58.21
C LEU A 51 -18.17 27.58 -58.22
N PHE A 52 -18.20 28.68 -57.49
CA PHE A 52 -17.09 29.60 -57.30
C PHE A 52 -16.73 29.75 -55.82
N ASP A 53 -15.47 30.07 -55.54
CA ASP A 53 -15.04 30.55 -54.21
C ASP A 53 -15.43 32.03 -53.98
N ASP A 54 -15.07 32.58 -52.82
CA ASP A 54 -15.38 33.97 -52.44
C ASP A 54 -14.57 35.04 -53.20
N VAL A 55 -13.66 34.62 -54.07
CA VAL A 55 -12.85 35.49 -54.93
C VAL A 55 -13.13 35.25 -56.42
N ASN A 56 -14.21 34.51 -56.75
CA ASN A 56 -14.67 34.16 -58.11
C ASN A 56 -13.75 33.20 -58.88
N ASN A 57 -13.01 32.30 -58.23
CA ASN A 57 -12.34 31.20 -58.92
C ASN A 57 -13.31 30.02 -59.12
N PRO A 58 -13.38 29.42 -60.32
CA PRO A 58 -14.24 28.27 -60.58
C PRO A 58 -13.71 27.02 -59.87
N MET A 59 -14.56 26.41 -59.05
CA MET A 59 -14.26 25.24 -58.21
C MET A 59 -14.83 23.94 -58.80
N TRP A 60 -15.96 24.02 -59.50
CA TRP A 60 -16.64 22.88 -60.10
C TRP A 60 -17.67 23.33 -61.14
N SER A 61 -17.95 22.50 -62.13
CA SER A 61 -19.05 22.73 -63.07
C SER A 61 -19.69 21.45 -63.58
N GLU A 62 -20.96 21.53 -63.95
CA GLU A 62 -21.63 20.52 -64.75
C GLU A 62 -22.72 21.12 -65.65
N THR A 63 -23.01 20.45 -66.76
CA THR A 63 -24.13 20.75 -67.63
C THR A 63 -25.22 19.71 -67.44
N GLN A 64 -26.42 20.15 -67.08
CA GLN A 64 -27.61 19.32 -67.00
C GLN A 64 -28.45 19.55 -68.27
N PRO A 65 -28.43 18.61 -69.24
CA PRO A 65 -28.99 18.87 -70.57
C PRO A 65 -30.53 18.83 -70.62
N THR A 66 -31.20 18.35 -69.54
CA THR A 66 -32.64 18.09 -69.54
C THR A 66 -33.33 18.44 -68.21
N VAL A 67 -33.14 19.67 -67.72
CA VAL A 67 -33.81 20.14 -66.50
C VAL A 67 -35.28 20.45 -66.80
N GLN A 68 -36.19 19.76 -66.10
CA GLN A 68 -37.63 20.04 -66.18
C GLN A 68 -37.97 21.28 -65.37
N VAL A 69 -38.68 22.22 -66.00
CA VAL A 69 -39.25 23.40 -65.36
C VAL A 69 -40.76 23.26 -65.34
N THR A 70 -41.37 23.45 -64.16
CA THR A 70 -42.84 23.47 -64.00
C THR A 70 -43.25 24.61 -63.08
N ASN A 71 -44.02 25.55 -63.60
CA ASN A 71 -44.40 26.79 -62.94
C ASN A 71 -43.18 27.53 -62.35
N GLY A 72 -42.09 27.60 -63.13
CA GLY A 72 -40.82 28.20 -62.74
C GLY A 72 -39.95 27.34 -61.82
N LEU A 73 -40.47 26.26 -61.23
CA LEU A 73 -39.71 25.42 -60.30
C LEU A 73 -38.78 24.46 -61.02
N ILE A 74 -37.55 24.35 -60.51
CA ILE A 74 -36.56 23.34 -60.89
C ILE A 74 -36.14 22.52 -59.67
N ASN A 75 -35.83 21.25 -59.89
CA ASN A 75 -35.22 20.36 -58.91
C ASN A 75 -34.09 19.59 -59.60
N VAL A 76 -32.86 19.80 -59.15
CA VAL A 76 -31.66 19.25 -59.75
C VAL A 76 -30.82 18.59 -58.67
N LEU A 77 -30.25 17.43 -58.98
CA LEU A 77 -29.25 16.80 -58.14
C LEU A 77 -27.87 17.16 -58.68
N LEU A 78 -27.27 18.22 -58.15
CA LEU A 78 -25.93 18.65 -58.52
C LEU A 78 -24.91 17.55 -58.25
N GLY A 79 -23.99 17.34 -59.18
CA GLY A 79 -22.99 16.29 -59.11
C GLY A 79 -23.45 14.95 -59.70
N SER A 80 -24.68 14.88 -60.23
CA SER A 80 -25.18 13.66 -60.88
C SER A 80 -24.58 13.42 -62.25
N VAL A 81 -24.06 14.47 -62.91
CA VAL A 81 -23.38 14.37 -64.22
C VAL A 81 -21.87 14.40 -64.00
N THR A 82 -21.37 15.45 -63.35
CA THR A 82 -19.95 15.58 -62.96
C THR A 82 -19.85 15.49 -61.45
N PRO A 83 -19.37 14.37 -60.87
CA PRO A 83 -19.30 14.19 -59.41
C PRO A 83 -18.67 15.39 -58.70
N LEU A 84 -19.29 15.89 -57.63
CA LEU A 84 -18.73 16.99 -56.84
C LEU A 84 -17.46 16.51 -56.12
N GLN A 85 -16.31 16.93 -56.61
CA GLN A 85 -14.98 16.63 -56.03
C GLN A 85 -14.31 17.93 -55.59
N ILE A 86 -14.96 18.63 -54.65
CA ILE A 86 -14.39 19.82 -54.00
C ILE A 86 -13.83 19.36 -52.65
N ASP A 87 -12.51 19.48 -52.48
CA ASP A 87 -11.82 19.04 -51.26
C ASP A 87 -12.05 19.98 -50.07
N ASP A 88 -12.41 21.24 -50.32
CA ASP A 88 -12.58 22.29 -49.32
C ASP A 88 -13.97 22.96 -49.40
N PHE A 89 -14.90 22.48 -48.57
CA PHE A 89 -16.22 23.08 -48.33
C PHE A 89 -16.22 24.04 -47.12
N TYR A 90 -15.05 24.37 -46.53
CA TYR A 90 -14.96 25.24 -45.37
C TYR A 90 -14.98 26.73 -45.71
N GLN A 91 -14.86 27.06 -47.00
CA GLN A 91 -14.99 28.42 -47.55
C GLN A 91 -16.40 28.67 -48.12
N PRO A 92 -16.88 29.93 -48.16
CA PRO A 92 -18.12 30.27 -48.85
C PRO A 92 -18.04 29.87 -50.33
N LEU A 93 -19.07 29.16 -50.79
CA LEU A 93 -19.21 28.80 -52.21
C LEU A 93 -20.41 29.52 -52.82
N TYR A 94 -20.28 29.93 -54.06
CA TYR A 94 -21.30 30.66 -54.81
C TYR A 94 -21.69 29.87 -56.06
N LEU A 95 -22.98 29.58 -56.20
CA LEU A 95 -23.56 28.92 -57.34
C LEU A 95 -23.96 29.95 -58.40
N GLN A 96 -23.43 29.77 -59.60
CA GLN A 96 -23.85 30.44 -60.81
C GLN A 96 -24.61 29.46 -61.69
N ILE A 97 -25.68 29.96 -62.32
CA ILE A 97 -26.52 29.17 -63.22
C ILE A 97 -26.60 29.91 -64.54
N THR A 98 -26.32 29.21 -65.63
CA THR A 98 -26.48 29.72 -66.99
C THR A 98 -27.55 28.89 -67.71
N ILE A 99 -28.55 29.55 -68.29
CA ILE A 99 -29.66 28.91 -69.00
C ILE A 99 -29.65 29.42 -70.44
N ASP A 100 -29.51 28.51 -71.42
CA ASP A 100 -29.49 28.84 -72.85
C ASP A 100 -28.50 29.98 -73.24
N GLY A 101 -27.38 30.08 -72.51
CA GLY A 101 -26.33 31.09 -72.72
C GLY A 101 -26.50 32.39 -71.91
N GLU A 102 -27.59 32.55 -71.16
CA GLU A 102 -27.82 33.69 -70.26
C GLU A 102 -27.50 33.33 -68.81
N THR A 103 -26.60 34.09 -68.18
CA THR A 103 -26.18 33.88 -66.80
C THR A 103 -27.10 34.60 -65.82
N LEU A 104 -27.65 33.85 -64.86
CA LEU A 104 -28.48 34.40 -63.80
C LEU A 104 -27.63 35.19 -62.79
N THR A 105 -28.12 36.37 -62.41
CA THR A 105 -27.48 37.24 -61.39
C THR A 105 -28.49 37.63 -60.31
N PRO A 106 -28.06 37.78 -59.04
CA PRO A 106 -26.71 37.55 -58.52
C PRO A 106 -26.39 36.05 -58.37
N GLN A 107 -25.10 35.72 -58.22
CA GLN A 107 -24.70 34.37 -57.81
C GLN A 107 -25.32 34.03 -56.44
N ILE A 108 -25.71 32.77 -56.28
CA ILE A 108 -26.42 32.28 -55.11
C ILE A 108 -25.40 31.68 -54.14
N ALA A 109 -25.24 32.28 -52.95
CA ALA A 109 -24.41 31.68 -51.92
C ALA A 109 -24.99 30.31 -51.51
N LEU A 110 -24.18 29.25 -51.62
CA LEU A 110 -24.54 27.95 -51.06
C LEU A 110 -24.50 28.04 -49.54
N GLN A 111 -25.67 28.05 -48.92
CA GLN A 111 -25.78 27.88 -47.48
C GLN A 111 -25.53 26.41 -47.17
N ALA A 112 -24.53 26.15 -46.32
CA ALA A 112 -24.10 24.80 -45.96
C ALA A 112 -25.30 23.94 -45.52
N VAL A 113 -25.61 22.85 -46.23
CA VAL A 113 -25.42 21.45 -45.80
C VAL A 113 -25.76 20.50 -46.97
N PRO A 114 -24.76 19.78 -47.51
CA PRO A 114 -25.04 18.44 -48.02
C PRO A 114 -23.90 17.49 -47.62
N PHE A 115 -24.19 16.68 -46.61
CA PHE A 115 -23.27 15.79 -45.87
C PHE A 115 -22.34 16.51 -44.90
N ALA A 116 -22.72 16.46 -43.62
CA ALA A 116 -21.78 16.63 -42.52
C ALA A 116 -20.54 15.76 -42.80
N GLN A 117 -19.39 16.41 -43.00
CA GLN A 117 -18.14 15.75 -43.35
C GLN A 117 -17.87 14.57 -42.44
N THR A 118 -17.78 13.38 -43.03
CA THR A 118 -17.17 12.22 -42.39
C THR A 118 -15.68 12.52 -42.23
N SER A 119 -15.19 12.65 -40.98
CA SER A 119 -13.75 12.74 -40.74
C SER A 119 -13.09 11.42 -41.14
N LYS A 120 -12.23 11.46 -42.17
CA LYS A 120 -11.65 10.26 -42.78
C LYS A 120 -10.48 9.69 -41.97
N ALA A 121 -9.79 10.52 -41.20
CA ALA A 121 -8.79 10.17 -40.19
C ALA A 121 -8.29 11.46 -39.51
N VAL A 122 -7.83 11.37 -38.27
CA VAL A 122 -6.93 12.38 -37.69
C VAL A 122 -5.52 12.01 -38.17
N VAL A 123 -4.92 12.84 -39.02
CA VAL A 123 -3.63 12.57 -39.67
C VAL A 123 -2.59 13.54 -39.09
N GLY A 124 -1.39 13.08 -38.72
CA GLY A 124 -0.33 13.94 -38.18
C GLY A 124 -0.32 14.07 -36.65
N THR A 125 0.08 15.23 -36.12
CA THR A 125 0.10 15.57 -34.68
C THR A 125 -1.24 16.10 -34.15
N ASP A 126 -2.27 16.06 -34.98
CA ASP A 126 -3.58 16.58 -34.63
C ASP A 126 -4.20 15.77 -33.48
N SER A 127 -4.84 16.47 -32.57
CA SER A 127 -5.52 15.90 -31.41
C SER A 127 -7.02 15.81 -31.67
N ILE A 128 -7.68 14.77 -31.18
CA ILE A 128 -9.14 14.76 -31.10
C ILE A 128 -9.53 15.63 -29.92
N VAL A 129 -10.14 16.79 -30.17
CA VAL A 129 -10.62 17.70 -29.12
C VAL A 129 -12.12 17.51 -28.93
N PHE A 130 -12.53 17.14 -27.73
CA PHE A 130 -13.94 17.15 -27.34
C PHE A 130 -14.32 18.54 -26.85
N ARG A 131 -15.49 19.04 -27.23
CA ARG A 131 -16.00 20.33 -26.75
C ARG A 131 -17.42 20.21 -26.17
N ILE A 132 -17.70 20.99 -25.13
CA ILE A 132 -19.04 21.21 -24.56
C ILE A 132 -19.25 22.72 -24.51
N LEU A 133 -20.32 23.23 -25.16
CA LEU A 133 -20.61 24.67 -25.24
C LEU A 133 -19.40 25.49 -25.74
N ASP A 134 -18.74 25.02 -26.81
CA ASP A 134 -17.51 25.57 -27.40
C ASP A 134 -16.28 25.62 -26.49
N GLN A 135 -16.37 25.08 -25.27
CA GLN A 135 -15.24 24.92 -24.36
C GLN A 135 -14.63 23.53 -24.51
N LYS A 136 -13.30 23.45 -24.42
CA LYS A 136 -12.55 22.19 -24.42
C LYS A 136 -12.98 21.32 -23.23
N ALA A 137 -13.37 20.08 -23.54
CA ALA A 137 -13.89 19.08 -22.61
C ALA A 137 -13.15 17.74 -22.72
N GLY A 138 -11.98 17.74 -23.36
CA GLY A 138 -11.13 16.57 -23.49
C GLY A 138 -10.20 16.66 -24.69
N ILE A 139 -9.10 15.90 -24.63
CA ILE A 139 -8.17 15.68 -25.73
C ILE A 139 -7.84 14.20 -25.80
N VAL A 140 -7.75 13.64 -27.00
CA VAL A 140 -7.02 12.40 -27.26
C VAL A 140 -5.95 12.75 -28.27
N ASP A 141 -4.69 12.78 -27.82
CA ASP A 141 -3.51 13.03 -28.65
C ASP A 141 -2.54 11.83 -28.59
N GLN A 142 -1.38 11.93 -29.23
CA GLN A 142 -0.40 10.82 -29.30
C GLN A 142 0.23 10.46 -27.95
N THR A 143 0.10 11.34 -26.95
CA THR A 143 0.76 11.24 -25.65
C THR A 143 -0.21 11.39 -24.47
N ASN A 144 -1.34 12.08 -24.60
CA ASN A 144 -2.28 12.32 -23.52
C ASN A 144 -3.70 11.89 -23.90
N THR A 145 -4.44 11.41 -22.91
CA THR A 145 -5.87 11.11 -23.02
C THR A 145 -6.61 11.80 -21.89
N ALA A 146 -7.57 12.66 -22.23
CA ALA A 146 -8.33 13.47 -21.30
C ALA A 146 -9.80 13.52 -21.72
N LEU A 147 -10.74 13.23 -20.81
CA LEU A 147 -12.18 13.33 -21.01
C LEU A 147 -12.86 13.96 -19.78
N GLY A 148 -13.58 15.07 -19.99
CA GLY A 148 -14.32 15.79 -18.95
C GLY A 148 -14.30 17.29 -19.16
N PHE A 149 -15.39 17.98 -18.79
CA PHE A 149 -15.43 19.45 -18.86
C PHE A 149 -14.28 20.05 -18.02
N PHE A 150 -13.50 20.96 -18.59
CA PHE A 150 -12.25 21.48 -18.01
C PHE A 150 -11.19 20.43 -17.64
N SER A 151 -11.26 19.24 -18.24
CA SER A 151 -10.17 18.27 -18.13
C SER A 151 -9.03 18.66 -19.08
N PHE A 152 -7.80 18.71 -18.55
CA PHE A 152 -6.58 18.92 -19.33
C PHE A 152 -6.66 20.13 -20.29
N THR A 153 -6.91 21.31 -19.73
CA THR A 153 -7.25 22.50 -20.53
C THR A 153 -6.07 23.10 -21.31
N LYS A 154 -4.83 22.85 -20.87
CA LYS A 154 -3.63 23.45 -21.47
C LYS A 154 -3.11 22.70 -22.69
N GLU A 155 -2.72 23.44 -23.73
CA GLU A 155 -2.30 22.89 -25.03
C GLU A 155 -0.78 22.85 -25.21
N GLN A 156 -0.03 23.72 -24.52
CA GLN A 156 1.42 23.87 -24.69
C GLN A 156 2.13 23.57 -23.39
N GLY A 157 3.10 22.66 -23.44
CA GLY A 157 3.90 22.28 -22.27
C GLY A 157 3.15 21.47 -21.23
N ALA A 158 2.03 20.82 -21.56
CA ALA A 158 1.21 20.04 -20.61
C ALA A 158 1.84 18.69 -20.20
N GLY A 159 3.11 18.44 -20.52
CA GLY A 159 3.76 17.14 -20.33
C GLY A 159 3.18 16.03 -21.23
N PHE A 160 3.74 14.84 -21.08
CA PHE A 160 3.41 13.67 -21.91
C PHE A 160 2.92 12.52 -21.05
N PHE A 161 2.18 11.58 -21.65
CA PHE A 161 1.76 10.31 -21.03
C PHE A 161 0.80 10.50 -19.85
N ASN A 162 -0.11 11.47 -19.94
CA ASN A 162 -1.12 11.71 -18.92
C ASN A 162 -2.49 11.11 -19.29
N GLU A 163 -3.18 10.58 -18.29
CA GLU A 163 -4.54 10.07 -18.38
C GLU A 163 -5.45 10.88 -17.43
N ALA A 164 -6.48 11.54 -17.96
CA ALA A 164 -7.43 12.34 -17.19
C ALA A 164 -8.88 11.99 -17.52
N PHE A 165 -9.68 11.65 -16.51
CA PHE A 165 -11.09 11.33 -16.68
C PHE A 165 -11.90 11.95 -15.55
N GLY A 166 -12.72 12.96 -15.85
CA GLY A 166 -13.53 13.67 -14.87
C GLY A 166 -13.50 15.19 -15.07
N VAL A 167 -14.51 15.87 -14.52
CA VAL A 167 -14.58 17.33 -14.58
C VAL A 167 -13.41 17.94 -13.81
N GLY A 168 -12.62 18.82 -14.42
CA GLY A 168 -11.47 19.46 -13.78
C GLY A 168 -10.28 18.52 -13.47
N ALA A 169 -10.27 17.29 -13.99
CA ALA A 169 -9.13 16.39 -13.83
C ALA A 169 -7.90 16.92 -14.61
N LEU A 170 -6.75 17.06 -13.93
CA LEU A 170 -5.53 17.67 -14.48
C LEU A 170 -5.73 19.09 -15.08
N GLU A 171 -6.69 19.86 -14.56
CA GLU A 171 -7.09 21.17 -15.12
C GLU A 171 -5.90 22.12 -15.31
N ASN A 172 -5.01 22.21 -14.32
CA ASN A 172 -3.91 23.18 -14.29
C ASN A 172 -2.54 22.63 -14.76
N ASN A 173 -2.48 21.38 -15.24
CA ASN A 173 -1.22 20.70 -15.58
C ASN A 173 -0.41 21.46 -16.64
N ASN A 174 0.83 21.81 -16.32
CA ASN A 174 1.67 22.75 -17.07
C ASN A 174 3.10 22.21 -17.32
N GLY A 175 3.29 20.91 -17.25
CA GLY A 175 4.60 20.26 -17.43
C GLY A 175 4.67 18.86 -16.84
N GLY A 176 3.75 18.55 -15.92
CA GLY A 176 3.65 17.22 -15.32
C GLY A 176 3.39 16.13 -16.36
N SER A 177 4.14 15.04 -16.28
CA SER A 177 4.08 13.91 -17.19
C SER A 177 3.79 12.62 -16.40
N GLN A 178 3.27 11.61 -17.08
CA GLN A 178 3.04 10.26 -16.53
C GLN A 178 2.04 10.23 -15.36
N ASN A 179 1.05 11.12 -15.36
CA ASN A 179 0.04 11.16 -14.30
C ASN A 179 -1.26 10.45 -14.72
N VAL A 180 -1.89 9.77 -13.77
CA VAL A 180 -3.25 9.21 -13.91
C VAL A 180 -4.18 9.98 -12.97
N ALA A 181 -5.23 10.59 -13.49
CA ALA A 181 -6.19 11.40 -12.75
C ALA A 181 -7.61 11.00 -13.13
N ILE A 182 -8.28 10.23 -12.28
CA ILE A 182 -9.63 9.70 -12.52
C ILE A 182 -10.56 10.15 -11.40
N GLY A 183 -11.49 11.04 -11.70
CA GLY A 183 -12.43 11.63 -10.74
C GLY A 183 -12.54 13.13 -10.94
N SER A 184 -13.66 13.73 -10.51
CA SER A 184 -13.78 15.18 -10.59
C SER A 184 -12.74 15.86 -9.68
N TYR A 185 -12.00 16.81 -10.24
CA TYR A 185 -10.92 17.55 -9.61
C TYR A 185 -9.78 16.69 -9.05
N SER A 186 -9.61 15.45 -9.53
CA SER A 186 -8.42 14.66 -9.22
C SER A 186 -7.18 15.30 -9.85
N LEU A 187 -6.12 15.51 -9.05
CA LEU A 187 -4.90 16.20 -9.48
C LEU A 187 -5.13 17.60 -10.09
N GLY A 188 -6.22 18.29 -9.71
CA GLY A 188 -6.69 19.51 -10.39
C GLY A 188 -5.71 20.68 -10.35
N SER A 189 -4.90 20.83 -9.29
CA SER A 189 -3.92 21.91 -9.15
C SER A 189 -2.50 21.56 -9.60
N ASN A 190 -2.27 20.36 -10.14
CA ASN A 190 -0.92 19.94 -10.56
C ASN A 190 -0.38 20.91 -11.60
N THR A 191 0.87 21.37 -11.45
CA THR A 191 1.54 22.19 -12.45
C THR A 191 2.70 21.44 -13.08
N ASN A 192 3.57 20.81 -12.27
CA ASN A 192 4.82 20.20 -12.74
C ASN A 192 5.09 18.81 -12.14
N GLY A 193 4.21 18.31 -11.27
CA GLY A 193 4.33 17.00 -10.65
C GLY A 193 4.25 15.86 -11.65
N ASN A 194 5.08 14.84 -11.46
CA ASN A 194 5.18 13.69 -12.36
C ASN A 194 4.85 12.38 -11.64
N THR A 195 4.38 11.39 -12.42
CA THR A 195 4.25 10.01 -11.96
C THR A 195 3.30 9.87 -10.76
N ASN A 196 2.21 10.64 -10.73
CA ASN A 196 1.18 10.55 -9.71
C ASN A 196 0.00 9.71 -10.18
N ILE A 197 -0.60 8.95 -9.27
CA ILE A 197 -1.89 8.26 -9.48
C ILE A 197 -2.90 8.88 -8.53
N ALA A 198 -3.95 9.50 -9.05
CA ALA A 198 -5.05 10.09 -8.30
C ALA A 198 -6.38 9.54 -8.81
N ILE A 199 -7.03 8.68 -8.02
CA ILE A 199 -8.29 8.04 -8.39
C ILE A 199 -9.31 8.33 -7.29
N GLY A 200 -10.27 9.22 -7.56
CA GLY A 200 -11.30 9.63 -6.63
C GLY A 200 -11.63 11.13 -6.75
N TYR A 201 -12.79 11.53 -6.23
CA TYR A 201 -13.16 12.94 -6.11
C TYR A 201 -12.13 13.70 -5.27
N GLN A 202 -11.54 14.76 -5.83
CA GLN A 202 -10.51 15.61 -5.20
C GLN A 202 -9.27 14.88 -4.68
N ALA A 203 -8.97 13.67 -5.16
CA ALA A 203 -7.71 12.99 -4.83
C ALA A 203 -6.50 13.82 -5.30
N LEU A 204 -5.54 14.09 -4.41
CA LEU A 204 -4.34 14.92 -4.68
C LEU A 204 -4.64 16.32 -5.26
N ASN A 205 -5.80 16.91 -4.96
CA ASN A 205 -6.25 18.15 -5.61
C ASN A 205 -5.32 19.36 -5.36
N ALA A 206 -4.70 19.49 -4.19
CA ALA A 206 -3.82 20.63 -3.85
C ALA A 206 -2.36 20.44 -4.30
N SER A 207 -2.00 19.31 -4.90
CA SER A 207 -0.64 19.04 -5.37
C SER A 207 -0.25 20.00 -6.48
N THR A 208 0.87 20.72 -6.34
CA THR A 208 1.38 21.63 -7.39
C THR A 208 2.60 21.03 -8.09
N THR A 209 3.62 20.63 -7.33
CA THR A 209 4.88 20.07 -7.86
C THR A 209 5.18 18.66 -7.35
N SER A 210 4.28 18.12 -6.52
CA SER A 210 4.44 16.83 -5.88
C SER A 210 4.54 15.68 -6.90
N SER A 211 5.41 14.70 -6.64
CA SER A 211 5.68 13.60 -7.58
C SER A 211 5.71 12.24 -6.88
N ASN A 212 5.45 11.18 -7.64
CA ASN A 212 5.48 9.79 -7.18
C ASN A 212 4.47 9.48 -6.06
N ASN A 213 3.29 10.12 -6.06
CA ASN A 213 2.25 9.86 -5.08
C ASN A 213 1.16 8.94 -5.63
N VAL A 214 0.60 8.08 -4.78
CA VAL A 214 -0.57 7.24 -5.07
C VAL A 214 -1.70 7.63 -4.13
N ALA A 215 -2.78 8.19 -4.66
CA ALA A 215 -3.98 8.60 -3.95
C ALA A 215 -5.19 7.89 -4.54
N VAL A 216 -5.79 6.94 -3.80
CA VAL A 216 -6.94 6.17 -4.26
C VAL A 216 -8.06 6.27 -3.23
N GLY A 217 -9.10 7.01 -3.54
CA GLY A 217 -10.22 7.33 -2.64
C GLY A 217 -10.61 8.80 -2.73
N SER A 218 -11.84 9.13 -2.37
CA SER A 218 -12.26 10.54 -2.26
C SER A 218 -11.42 11.26 -1.21
N PHE A 219 -10.90 12.45 -1.55
CA PHE A 219 -10.07 13.28 -0.69
C PHE A 219 -8.75 12.64 -0.21
N ALA A 220 -8.34 11.50 -0.80
CA ALA A 220 -7.04 10.90 -0.49
C ALA A 220 -5.92 11.87 -0.89
N LEU A 221 -5.02 12.18 0.03
CA LEU A 221 -3.92 13.15 -0.15
C LEU A 221 -4.38 14.54 -0.63
N GLU A 222 -5.64 14.95 -0.38
CA GLU A 222 -6.21 16.18 -0.95
C GLU A 222 -5.34 17.43 -0.67
N ASN A 223 -4.82 17.56 0.55
CA ASN A 223 -4.06 18.74 1.00
C ASN A 223 -2.54 18.64 0.73
N ASN A 224 -2.07 17.58 0.06
CA ASN A 224 -0.66 17.39 -0.21
C ASN A 224 -0.17 18.37 -1.28
N THR A 225 0.68 19.34 -0.92
CA THR A 225 1.19 20.38 -1.84
C THR A 225 2.50 19.98 -2.50
N ASP A 226 3.48 19.57 -1.68
CA ASP A 226 4.89 19.34 -2.08
C ASP A 226 5.42 17.98 -1.62
N GLY A 227 4.66 17.22 -0.83
CA GLY A 227 5.06 15.90 -0.34
C GLY A 227 5.15 14.87 -1.47
N PHE A 228 6.20 14.05 -1.46
CA PHE A 228 6.46 13.04 -2.51
C PHE A 228 6.56 11.63 -1.94
N GLN A 229 6.39 10.64 -2.83
CA GLN A 229 6.51 9.21 -2.49
C GLN A 229 5.49 8.74 -1.44
N ASN A 230 4.31 9.38 -1.38
CA ASN A 230 3.25 9.00 -0.46
C ASN A 230 2.24 8.03 -1.09
N VAL A 231 1.70 7.12 -0.30
CA VAL A 231 0.63 6.19 -0.70
C VAL A 231 -0.56 6.38 0.24
N GLY A 232 -1.62 7.01 -0.23
CA GLY A 232 -2.92 7.12 0.46
C GLY A 232 -3.98 6.28 -0.25
N ILE A 233 -4.49 5.23 0.40
CA ILE A 233 -5.53 4.36 -0.15
C ILE A 233 -6.70 4.29 0.84
N GLY A 234 -7.84 4.85 0.46
CA GLY A 234 -9.02 5.01 1.29
C GLY A 234 -9.55 6.44 1.21
N ARG A 235 -10.85 6.61 1.45
CA ARG A 235 -11.41 7.97 1.60
C ARG A 235 -10.73 8.67 2.78
N ASP A 236 -10.36 9.93 2.58
CA ASP A 236 -9.67 10.80 3.55
C ASP A 236 -8.28 10.26 4.00
N ALA A 237 -7.67 9.33 3.25
CA ALA A 237 -6.35 8.79 3.59
C ALA A 237 -5.24 9.83 3.36
N LEU A 238 -4.37 10.04 4.34
CA LEU A 238 -3.34 11.10 4.36
C LEU A 238 -3.91 12.51 4.13
N LEU A 239 -5.14 12.79 4.57
CA LEU A 239 -5.78 14.10 4.41
C LEU A 239 -4.98 15.23 5.08
N THR A 240 -4.32 14.97 6.21
CA THR A 240 -3.52 15.96 6.95
C THR A 240 -2.14 16.19 6.31
N ASN A 241 -1.67 15.30 5.43
CA ASN A 241 -0.34 15.42 4.81
C ASN A 241 -0.27 16.63 3.88
N THR A 242 0.73 17.49 4.07
CA THR A 242 0.95 18.68 3.23
C THR A 242 2.31 18.61 2.52
N THR A 243 3.39 18.41 3.29
CA THR A 243 4.78 18.38 2.79
C THR A 243 5.53 17.09 3.14
N GLY A 244 4.92 16.22 3.93
CA GLY A 244 5.45 14.95 4.38
C GLY A 244 5.74 13.99 3.23
N GLN A 245 6.69 13.08 3.44
CA GLN A 245 7.28 12.25 2.39
C GLN A 245 7.40 10.79 2.82
N SER A 246 7.30 9.89 1.85
CA SER A 246 7.46 8.45 2.08
C SER A 246 6.47 7.90 3.12
N ASN A 247 5.27 8.48 3.20
CA ASN A 247 4.22 8.03 4.10
C ASN A 247 3.30 7.03 3.39
N THR A 248 2.80 6.04 4.12
CA THR A 248 1.80 5.09 3.63
C THR A 248 0.60 5.11 4.57
N ALA A 249 -0.58 5.48 4.09
CA ALA A 249 -1.84 5.29 4.81
C ALA A 249 -2.83 4.45 4.01
N ILE A 250 -3.31 3.35 4.59
CA ILE A 250 -4.24 2.43 3.95
C ILE A 250 -5.43 2.21 4.89
N GLY A 251 -6.59 2.75 4.53
CA GLY A 251 -7.85 2.67 5.27
C GLY A 251 -8.65 3.97 5.20
N TYR A 252 -9.96 3.88 5.46
CA TYR A 252 -10.81 5.07 5.63
C TYR A 252 -10.27 5.93 6.79
N GLY A 253 -9.94 7.20 6.52
CA GLY A 253 -9.41 8.12 7.52
C GLY A 253 -8.06 7.72 8.13
N ALA A 254 -7.30 6.84 7.48
CA ALA A 254 -5.93 6.53 7.91
C ALA A 254 -5.03 7.74 7.61
N ASP A 255 -4.30 8.26 8.60
CA ASP A 255 -3.65 9.57 8.47
C ASP A 255 -2.37 9.71 9.31
N VAL A 256 -1.71 10.85 9.13
CA VAL A 256 -0.61 11.36 9.95
C VAL A 256 -1.09 12.51 10.83
N ALA A 257 -0.55 12.63 12.04
CA ALA A 257 -0.98 13.68 12.97
C ALA A 257 -0.44 15.09 12.62
N SER A 258 0.52 15.17 11.70
CA SER A 258 1.15 16.42 11.26
C SER A 258 1.54 16.32 9.79
N GLY A 259 1.35 17.41 9.06
CA GLY A 259 1.51 17.42 7.61
C GLY A 259 2.94 17.23 7.10
N GLY A 260 3.94 17.28 7.97
CA GLY A 260 5.37 17.13 7.65
C GLY A 260 6.02 15.83 8.15
N LEU A 261 5.24 14.85 8.61
CA LEU A 261 5.80 13.56 9.02
C LEU A 261 6.42 12.83 7.83
N THR A 262 7.41 11.99 8.11
CA THR A 262 8.14 11.22 7.09
C THR A 262 8.30 9.77 7.51
N ASN A 263 8.30 8.86 6.54
CA ASN A 263 8.44 7.43 6.80
C ASN A 263 7.43 6.93 7.86
N ALA A 264 6.20 7.43 7.78
CA ALA A 264 5.09 7.07 8.65
C ALA A 264 4.14 6.10 7.93
N THR A 265 3.80 4.98 8.57
CA THR A 265 2.89 3.98 8.00
C THR A 265 1.65 3.80 8.89
N ALA A 266 0.47 4.14 8.38
CA ALA A 266 -0.82 3.97 9.04
C ALA A 266 -1.64 2.91 8.29
N ILE A 267 -1.94 1.77 8.89
CA ILE A 267 -2.78 0.75 8.24
C ILE A 267 -4.01 0.48 9.09
N GLY A 268 -5.20 0.46 8.48
CA GLY A 268 -6.49 0.29 9.14
C GLY A 268 -7.33 1.58 9.20
N ALA A 269 -8.64 1.42 9.35
CA ALA A 269 -9.56 2.55 9.40
C ALA A 269 -9.30 3.44 10.63
N ASN A 270 -9.24 4.75 10.39
CA ASN A 270 -8.98 5.80 11.39
C ASN A 270 -7.68 5.58 12.19
N THR A 271 -6.70 4.91 11.59
CA THR A 271 -5.37 4.76 12.19
C THR A 271 -4.59 6.06 12.04
N LEU A 272 -3.95 6.54 13.12
CA LEU A 272 -3.20 7.78 13.14
C LEU A 272 -1.74 7.53 13.55
N VAL A 273 -0.78 7.95 12.74
CA VAL A 273 0.65 7.93 13.09
C VAL A 273 1.07 9.32 13.56
N SER A 274 1.64 9.41 14.77
CA SER A 274 1.96 10.70 15.40
C SER A 274 3.42 11.14 15.30
N GLN A 275 4.29 10.32 14.69
CA GLN A 275 5.72 10.61 14.57
C GLN A 275 6.34 9.93 13.35
N SER A 276 7.45 10.47 12.86
CA SER A 276 8.21 9.87 11.75
C SER A 276 8.81 8.50 12.12
N ASN A 277 9.19 7.74 11.09
CA ASN A 277 9.84 6.43 11.22
C ASN A 277 9.04 5.44 12.09
N SER A 278 7.71 5.42 11.91
CA SER A 278 6.82 4.64 12.77
C SER A 278 5.70 4.01 11.96
N LEU A 279 5.39 2.77 12.31
CA LEU A 279 4.23 2.02 11.82
C LEU A 279 3.19 1.94 12.94
N VAL A 280 1.97 2.37 12.66
CA VAL A 280 0.79 2.10 13.47
C VAL A 280 -0.12 1.17 12.68
N LEU A 281 -0.42 0.00 13.25
CA LEU A 281 -1.23 -1.03 12.62
C LEU A 281 -2.57 -1.17 13.37
N GLY A 282 -3.55 -0.44 12.85
CA GLY A 282 -4.94 -0.40 13.28
C GLY A 282 -5.23 0.61 14.38
N ASN A 283 -6.53 0.92 14.56
CA ASN A 283 -7.04 1.72 15.64
C ASN A 283 -7.93 0.86 16.54
N SER A 284 -7.49 0.61 17.78
CA SER A 284 -8.21 -0.23 18.76
C SER A 284 -8.48 -1.69 18.33
N VAL A 285 -7.78 -2.20 17.31
CA VAL A 285 -7.90 -3.58 16.83
C VAL A 285 -6.95 -4.56 17.54
N ASN A 286 -7.12 -5.85 17.26
CA ASN A 286 -6.18 -6.92 17.59
C ASN A 286 -5.45 -7.37 16.30
N VAL A 287 -4.12 -7.43 16.34
CA VAL A 287 -3.27 -7.86 15.22
C VAL A 287 -2.92 -9.34 15.37
N GLY A 288 -3.19 -10.13 14.34
CA GLY A 288 -2.85 -11.55 14.28
C GLY A 288 -1.76 -11.83 13.24
N ILE A 289 -0.73 -12.57 13.64
CA ILE A 289 0.28 -13.16 12.72
C ILE A 289 0.17 -14.68 12.86
N GLY A 290 -0.18 -15.37 11.78
CA GLY A 290 -0.43 -16.82 11.81
C GLY A 290 -1.74 -17.23 12.49
N THR A 291 -2.63 -16.27 12.79
CA THR A 291 -3.97 -16.52 13.34
C THR A 291 -5.01 -15.59 12.72
N SER A 292 -6.19 -16.12 12.43
CA SER A 292 -7.35 -15.35 11.95
C SER A 292 -8.21 -14.78 13.07
N SER A 293 -7.97 -15.18 14.33
CA SER A 293 -8.76 -14.75 15.49
C SER A 293 -7.86 -14.33 16.65
N PRO A 294 -7.13 -13.21 16.53
CA PRO A 294 -6.22 -12.74 17.57
C PRO A 294 -6.98 -12.34 18.84
N GLY A 295 -6.72 -13.04 19.94
CA GLY A 295 -7.35 -12.80 21.25
C GLY A 295 -6.70 -11.69 22.08
N LYS A 296 -5.56 -11.15 21.62
CA LYS A 296 -4.79 -10.06 22.26
C LYS A 296 -4.43 -9.01 21.22
N LYS A 297 -3.99 -7.83 21.68
CA LYS A 297 -3.57 -6.72 20.82
C LYS A 297 -2.54 -7.11 19.77
N LEU A 298 -1.60 -7.98 20.14
CA LEU A 298 -0.75 -8.70 19.21
C LEU A 298 -0.80 -10.20 19.57
N SER A 299 -1.17 -11.04 18.60
CA SER A 299 -1.17 -12.50 18.73
C SER A 299 -0.33 -13.10 17.61
N VAL A 300 0.75 -13.80 17.97
CA VAL A 300 1.63 -14.47 17.00
C VAL A 300 1.57 -15.98 17.26
N VAL A 301 1.25 -16.75 16.23
CA VAL A 301 1.30 -18.22 16.24
C VAL A 301 2.57 -18.65 15.51
N GLY A 302 3.60 -19.01 16.27
CA GLY A 302 4.93 -19.37 15.77
C GLY A 302 6.05 -18.79 16.65
N ASP A 303 7.30 -19.04 16.25
CA ASP A 303 8.47 -18.49 16.93
C ASP A 303 8.68 -17.02 16.58
N ILE A 304 9.05 -16.21 17.58
CA ILE A 304 9.49 -14.83 17.41
C ILE A 304 10.99 -14.79 17.62
N GLN A 305 11.74 -14.42 16.57
CA GLN A 305 13.17 -14.14 16.68
C GLN A 305 13.38 -12.63 16.86
N ALA A 306 14.08 -12.26 17.94
CA ALA A 306 14.54 -10.89 18.16
C ALA A 306 16.05 -10.93 18.37
N SER A 307 16.80 -10.14 17.58
CA SER A 307 18.27 -10.12 17.58
C SER A 307 18.88 -9.25 18.67
N ASP A 308 18.08 -8.37 19.28
CA ASP A 308 18.52 -7.35 20.23
C ASP A 308 17.72 -7.42 21.55
N SER A 309 17.99 -6.46 22.44
CA SER A 309 17.31 -6.35 23.73
C SER A 309 15.80 -6.15 23.56
N VAL A 310 15.02 -7.21 23.80
CA VAL A 310 13.59 -7.05 24.05
C VAL A 310 13.40 -6.63 25.49
N LYS A 311 12.85 -5.44 25.73
CA LYS A 311 12.46 -5.02 27.09
C LYS A 311 11.46 -6.05 27.64
N ALA A 312 11.84 -6.75 28.70
CA ALA A 312 11.04 -7.81 29.32
C ALA A 312 9.66 -7.31 29.79
N ASP A 313 9.57 -6.02 30.13
CA ASP A 313 8.36 -5.31 30.55
C ASP A 313 7.25 -5.29 29.47
N VAL A 314 7.58 -5.65 28.22
CA VAL A 314 6.66 -5.65 27.07
C VAL A 314 5.96 -7.00 26.87
N PHE A 315 6.46 -8.10 27.46
CA PHE A 315 5.81 -9.40 27.40
C PHE A 315 5.18 -9.75 28.76
N ALA A 316 3.92 -9.32 28.95
CA ALA A 316 3.10 -9.83 30.04
C ALA A 316 2.80 -11.33 29.80
N TYR A 317 3.49 -12.21 30.53
CA TYR A 317 3.14 -13.63 30.56
C TYR A 317 1.88 -13.80 31.40
N ASN A 318 0.79 -14.34 30.82
CA ASN A 318 -0.49 -14.55 31.51
C ASN A 318 -0.45 -15.63 32.62
N SER A 319 0.73 -16.16 32.96
CA SER A 319 0.90 -17.11 34.07
C SER A 319 2.33 -16.99 34.60
N PRO A 320 2.55 -17.08 35.93
CA PRO A 320 3.89 -17.12 36.49
C PRO A 320 4.62 -18.34 35.92
N LYS A 321 5.53 -18.15 34.96
CA LYS A 321 6.33 -19.25 34.42
C LYS A 321 7.39 -19.62 35.45
N GLN A 322 7.54 -20.93 35.68
CA GLN A 322 8.60 -21.47 36.51
C GLN A 322 9.95 -21.11 35.88
N LYS A 323 10.73 -20.31 36.60
CA LYS A 323 12.12 -19.97 36.29
C LYS A 323 13.04 -20.83 37.14
N TYR A 324 14.27 -20.99 36.68
CA TYR A 324 15.32 -21.71 37.41
C TYR A 324 16.50 -20.78 37.67
N TYR A 325 16.93 -20.71 38.93
CA TYR A 325 18.17 -20.08 39.33
C TYR A 325 19.20 -21.18 39.56
N ALA A 326 20.23 -21.24 38.71
CA ALA A 326 21.35 -22.14 38.87
C ALA A 326 22.35 -21.51 39.85
N ILE A 327 22.75 -22.26 40.87
CA ILE A 327 23.77 -21.81 41.83
C ILE A 327 25.10 -22.32 41.31
N ALA A 328 26.08 -21.43 41.09
CA ALA A 328 27.37 -21.85 40.60
C ALA A 328 28.18 -22.52 41.72
N PRO A 329 29.00 -23.54 41.41
CA PRO A 329 29.89 -24.18 42.37
C PRO A 329 30.77 -23.22 43.19
N VAL A 330 31.18 -22.11 42.57
CA VAL A 330 32.03 -21.09 43.19
C VAL A 330 31.31 -20.30 44.28
N ASP A 331 29.98 -20.14 44.20
CA ASP A 331 29.18 -19.27 45.07
C ASP A 331 28.99 -19.82 46.49
N TYR A 332 29.36 -21.08 46.73
CA TYR A 332 29.21 -21.69 48.05
C TYR A 332 30.34 -21.29 49.01
N GLU A 333 29.98 -20.73 50.15
CA GLU A 333 30.88 -20.41 51.25
C GLU A 333 30.86 -21.51 52.32
N LEU A 334 32.01 -21.70 53.00
CA LEU A 334 32.18 -22.70 54.05
C LEU A 334 31.64 -22.19 55.38
N LEU A 335 30.91 -23.06 56.08
CA LEU A 335 30.33 -22.80 57.38
C LEU A 335 30.57 -23.98 58.28
N SER A 336 31.50 -23.85 59.20
CA SER A 336 31.70 -24.89 60.19
C SER A 336 32.15 -24.29 61.51
N THR A 337 31.61 -24.81 62.60
CA THR A 337 32.03 -24.49 63.97
C THR A 337 32.78 -25.63 64.63
N SER A 338 32.77 -26.84 64.05
CA SER A 338 33.18 -28.08 64.74
C SER A 338 33.78 -29.17 63.83
N ALA A 339 33.83 -28.98 62.50
CA ALA A 339 34.48 -29.88 61.53
C ALA A 339 35.39 -29.10 60.55
N THR A 340 36.34 -29.77 59.92
CA THR A 340 37.13 -29.18 58.81
C THR A 340 36.48 -29.54 57.48
N ILE A 341 36.31 -28.56 56.58
CA ILE A 341 35.78 -28.78 55.23
C ILE A 341 36.86 -28.42 54.20
N TYR A 342 37.19 -29.36 53.32
CA TYR A 342 38.03 -29.10 52.15
C TYR A 342 37.15 -28.87 50.92
N LYS A 343 37.17 -27.67 50.35
CA LYS A 343 36.44 -27.29 49.13
C LYS A 343 37.36 -27.33 47.92
N TYR A 344 36.99 -28.10 46.90
CA TYR A 344 37.61 -28.06 45.58
C TYR A 344 36.54 -27.88 44.50
N VAL A 345 36.73 -26.89 43.61
CA VAL A 345 35.73 -26.51 42.60
C VAL A 345 36.26 -26.81 41.19
N PRO A 346 35.97 -27.99 40.63
CA PRO A 346 36.18 -28.30 39.21
C PRO A 346 35.14 -27.61 38.32
N THR A 347 35.29 -27.78 37.00
CA THR A 347 34.31 -27.34 35.98
C THR A 347 32.91 -27.95 36.17
N ASN A 348 32.80 -29.14 36.77
CA ASN A 348 31.56 -29.94 36.76
C ASN A 348 30.87 -30.06 38.13
N GLY A 349 31.28 -29.29 39.14
CA GLY A 349 30.68 -29.40 40.46
C GLY A 349 31.50 -28.83 41.61
N ILE A 350 31.12 -29.20 42.84
CA ILE A 350 31.89 -28.93 44.06
C ILE A 350 32.23 -30.27 44.69
N TYR A 351 33.50 -30.45 45.03
CA TYR A 351 33.94 -31.49 45.95
C TYR A 351 34.09 -30.90 47.33
N ALA A 352 33.41 -31.51 48.30
CA ALA A 352 33.56 -31.20 49.71
C ALA A 352 33.95 -32.47 50.45
N ALA A 353 35.08 -32.45 51.17
CA ALA A 353 35.42 -33.49 52.12
C ALA A 353 35.30 -32.92 53.53
N VAL A 354 34.53 -33.60 54.39
CA VAL A 354 34.33 -33.21 55.79
C VAL A 354 35.16 -34.14 56.67
N THR A 355 36.01 -33.59 57.53
CA THR A 355 36.76 -34.34 58.53
C THR A 355 36.48 -33.81 59.94
N GLY A 356 36.08 -34.70 60.84
CA GLY A 356 35.74 -34.36 62.23
C GLY A 356 34.98 -35.51 62.89
N GLY A 357 35.30 -35.81 64.14
CA GLY A 357 34.77 -36.97 64.86
C GLY A 357 33.24 -37.06 64.95
N THR A 358 32.72 -38.20 65.42
CA THR A 358 31.28 -38.48 65.55
C THR A 358 30.48 -37.31 66.16
N GLY A 359 29.44 -36.85 65.45
CA GLY A 359 28.49 -35.84 65.92
C GLY A 359 28.79 -34.41 65.49
N ASN A 360 29.78 -34.18 64.62
CA ASN A 360 30.06 -32.85 64.10
C ASN A 360 29.13 -32.48 62.93
N VAL A 361 28.71 -31.21 62.91
CA VAL A 361 27.95 -30.62 61.81
C VAL A 361 28.85 -29.67 61.02
N ALA A 362 28.95 -29.91 59.72
CA ALA A 362 29.52 -28.98 58.75
C ALA A 362 28.40 -28.43 57.87
N ALA A 363 28.61 -27.27 57.27
CA ALA A 363 27.70 -26.72 56.26
C ALA A 363 28.44 -25.94 55.17
N MET A 364 27.80 -25.86 54.00
CA MET A 364 28.14 -24.91 52.95
C MET A 364 26.89 -24.11 52.62
N MET A 365 27.01 -22.83 52.28
CA MET A 365 25.86 -22.03 51.83
C MET A 365 26.18 -21.23 50.58
N ALA A 366 25.21 -21.05 49.70
CA ALA A 366 25.28 -20.08 48.63
C ALA A 366 24.16 -19.05 48.77
N PRO A 367 24.45 -17.74 48.67
CA PRO A 367 23.42 -16.71 48.65
C PRO A 367 22.57 -16.84 47.38
N LEU A 368 21.27 -16.61 47.51
CA LEU A 368 20.31 -16.65 46.42
C LEU A 368 19.95 -15.22 46.01
N ASN A 369 20.39 -14.81 44.82
CA ASN A 369 20.01 -13.53 44.24
C ASN A 369 18.74 -13.69 43.39
N LEU A 370 17.59 -13.77 44.06
CA LEU A 370 16.27 -13.87 43.43
C LEU A 370 15.61 -12.49 43.37
N PRO A 371 14.81 -12.18 42.34
CA PRO A 371 14.12 -10.90 42.23
C PRO A 371 13.08 -10.72 43.34
N ASP A 372 12.88 -9.48 43.80
CA ASP A 372 11.88 -9.13 44.81
C ASP A 372 10.48 -9.57 44.36
N GLY A 373 9.70 -10.11 45.30
CA GLY A 373 8.37 -10.65 45.02
C GLY A 373 8.36 -12.04 44.37
N ALA A 374 9.53 -12.63 44.09
CA ALA A 374 9.59 -14.03 43.65
C ALA A 374 8.99 -14.99 44.70
N ILE A 375 8.44 -16.11 44.23
CA ILE A 375 7.98 -17.21 45.09
C ILE A 375 8.81 -18.44 44.74
N ILE A 376 9.62 -18.93 45.66
CA ILE A 376 10.37 -20.18 45.50
C ILE A 376 9.38 -21.35 45.55
N THR A 377 9.42 -22.17 44.51
CA THR A 377 8.52 -23.31 44.27
C THR A 377 9.18 -24.66 44.49
N GLY A 378 10.51 -24.70 44.57
CA GLY A 378 11.25 -25.93 44.83
C GLY A 378 12.75 -25.76 44.68
N PHE A 379 13.49 -26.82 44.99
CA PHE A 379 14.92 -26.94 44.70
C PHE A 379 15.28 -28.37 44.31
N LYS A 380 16.43 -28.53 43.64
CA LYS A 380 16.98 -29.82 43.26
C LYS A 380 18.51 -29.78 43.30
N ALA A 381 19.11 -30.82 43.89
CA ALA A 381 20.54 -31.06 43.95
C ALA A 381 20.87 -32.49 43.49
N GLY A 382 21.86 -32.62 42.62
CA GLY A 382 22.53 -33.91 42.36
C GLY A 382 23.73 -34.06 43.27
N VAL A 383 23.73 -35.10 44.10
CA VAL A 383 24.74 -35.33 45.15
C VAL A 383 25.27 -36.75 45.09
N TYR A 384 26.58 -36.92 45.23
CA TYR A 384 27.20 -38.23 45.43
C TYR A 384 27.63 -38.37 46.88
N ASP A 385 27.07 -39.35 47.60
CA ASP A 385 27.40 -39.59 49.01
C ASP A 385 28.30 -40.83 49.14
N GLY A 386 29.51 -40.61 49.67
CA GLY A 386 30.49 -41.67 49.91
C GLY A 386 30.19 -42.52 51.16
N SER A 387 29.44 -41.98 52.12
CA SER A 387 28.98 -42.67 53.33
C SER A 387 27.45 -42.76 53.35
N ALA A 388 26.85 -43.50 54.29
CA ALA A 388 25.40 -43.74 54.28
C ALA A 388 24.65 -42.80 55.24
N ASN A 389 23.74 -41.97 54.70
CA ASN A 389 22.77 -41.13 55.43
C ASN A 389 23.32 -39.87 56.14
N ASP A 390 24.37 -39.27 55.60
CA ASP A 390 25.11 -38.20 56.28
C ASP A 390 24.82 -36.80 55.72
N LEU A 391 23.96 -36.71 54.69
CA LEU A 391 23.72 -35.45 53.96
C LEU A 391 22.26 -34.97 54.04
N THR A 392 22.12 -33.74 54.51
CA THR A 392 20.85 -32.99 54.55
C THR A 392 20.98 -31.71 53.74
N VAL A 393 20.04 -31.44 52.84
CA VAL A 393 19.98 -30.19 52.08
C VAL A 393 18.82 -29.35 52.57
N GLN A 394 19.07 -28.07 52.82
CA GLN A 394 18.08 -27.13 53.34
C GLN A 394 18.06 -25.84 52.55
N LEU A 395 16.85 -25.35 52.28
CA LEU A 395 16.64 -23.96 51.92
C LEU A 395 16.43 -23.16 53.20
N MET A 396 17.16 -22.06 53.39
CA MET A 396 17.13 -21.27 54.61
C MET A 396 16.79 -19.80 54.34
N ARG A 397 16.08 -19.20 55.30
CA ARG A 397 15.90 -17.74 55.39
C ARG A 397 16.99 -17.14 56.28
N HIS A 398 17.63 -16.07 55.85
CA HIS A 398 18.67 -15.40 56.63
C HIS A 398 18.31 -13.93 56.89
N GLY A 399 18.34 -13.53 58.17
CA GLY A 399 18.27 -12.12 58.56
C GLY A 399 19.66 -11.51 58.46
N MET A 400 19.79 -10.33 57.83
CA MET A 400 21.06 -9.60 57.78
C MET A 400 21.57 -9.38 59.22
N GLY A 401 22.63 -10.07 59.65
CA GLY A 401 23.21 -9.81 60.97
C GLY A 401 24.18 -10.85 61.52
N SER A 402 23.94 -12.15 61.38
CA SER A 402 24.91 -13.17 61.81
C SER A 402 24.56 -14.57 61.32
N ILE A 403 25.59 -15.31 60.93
CA ILE A 403 25.56 -16.66 60.35
C ILE A 403 25.09 -17.75 61.34
N SER A 404 24.82 -17.40 62.61
CA SER A 404 24.72 -18.36 63.72
C SER A 404 23.32 -18.92 64.01
N SER A 405 22.24 -18.52 63.31
CA SER A 405 20.88 -19.05 63.56
C SER A 405 19.94 -18.99 62.34
N PRO A 406 20.20 -19.76 61.26
CA PRO A 406 19.28 -19.82 60.13
C PRO A 406 17.98 -20.58 60.46
N VAL A 407 16.86 -20.15 59.86
CA VAL A 407 15.58 -20.89 59.91
C VAL A 407 15.45 -21.74 58.65
N ALA A 408 15.35 -23.06 58.81
CA ALA A 408 15.10 -23.97 57.70
C ALA A 408 13.67 -23.79 57.18
N LEU A 409 13.53 -23.47 55.90
CA LEU A 409 12.24 -23.29 55.21
C LEU A 409 11.77 -24.56 54.49
N ALA A 410 12.72 -25.36 54.02
CA ALA A 410 12.48 -26.68 53.42
C ALA A 410 13.72 -27.56 53.62
N THR A 411 13.53 -28.85 53.86
CA THR A 411 14.61 -29.83 54.10
C THR A 411 14.36 -31.07 53.27
N SER A 412 15.43 -31.65 52.70
CA SER A 412 15.39 -32.92 52.01
C SER A 412 16.71 -33.66 52.22
N ASN A 413 16.66 -34.97 52.46
CA ASN A 413 17.82 -35.80 52.83
C ASN A 413 18.20 -36.72 51.68
N ALA A 414 19.50 -37.00 51.51
CA ALA A 414 19.92 -38.15 50.70
C ALA A 414 19.66 -39.45 51.47
N THR A 415 19.05 -40.43 50.82
CA THR A 415 18.83 -41.78 51.38
C THR A 415 19.62 -42.85 50.62
N SER A 416 20.73 -42.48 49.94
CA SER A 416 21.55 -43.47 49.25
C SER A 416 22.20 -44.43 50.24
N GLY A 417 22.11 -45.73 49.96
CA GLY A 417 23.09 -46.69 50.48
C GLY A 417 24.49 -46.32 49.99
N SER A 418 25.52 -46.73 50.74
CA SER A 418 26.93 -46.38 50.52
C SER A 418 27.37 -46.35 49.04
N GLY A 419 27.94 -45.23 48.59
CA GLY A 419 28.64 -45.12 47.29
C GLY A 419 27.77 -44.79 46.07
N GLY A 420 26.62 -44.12 46.27
CA GLY A 420 25.64 -43.84 45.22
C GLY A 420 25.45 -42.35 44.90
N PHE A 421 25.10 -42.05 43.64
CA PHE A 421 24.52 -40.75 43.28
C PHE A 421 23.04 -40.71 43.69
N SER A 422 22.67 -39.67 44.42
CA SER A 422 21.30 -39.36 44.82
C SER A 422 20.87 -38.01 44.27
N GLU A 423 19.60 -37.91 43.93
CA GLU A 423 18.96 -36.63 43.68
C GLU A 423 18.16 -36.24 44.91
N ILE A 424 18.48 -35.07 45.47
CA ILE A 424 17.72 -34.48 46.55
C ILE A 424 16.86 -33.36 45.95
N SER A 425 15.55 -33.39 46.21
CA SER A 425 14.66 -32.32 45.77
C SER A 425 13.56 -32.03 46.78
N ALA A 426 13.01 -30.81 46.69
CA ALA A 426 11.76 -30.43 47.31
C ALA A 426 10.94 -29.67 46.27
N THR A 427 9.65 -29.99 46.15
CA THR A 427 8.71 -29.40 45.19
C THR A 427 7.45 -28.93 45.91
N GLY A 428 6.64 -28.11 45.24
CA GLY A 428 5.40 -27.59 45.83
C GLY A 428 5.61 -26.57 46.95
N LEU A 429 6.79 -25.94 47.02
CA LEU A 429 7.06 -24.88 47.97
C LEU A 429 6.30 -23.61 47.61
N SER A 430 6.03 -22.76 48.60
CA SER A 430 5.42 -21.45 48.41
C SER A 430 6.10 -20.44 49.34
N ILE A 431 7.37 -20.17 49.08
CA ILE A 431 8.21 -19.32 49.93
C ILE A 431 8.37 -17.95 49.24
N PRO A 432 7.77 -16.87 49.76
CA PRO A 432 7.92 -15.53 49.19
C PRO A 432 9.33 -14.98 49.48
N VAL A 433 9.90 -14.26 48.50
CA VAL A 433 11.17 -13.53 48.61
C VAL A 433 10.87 -12.06 48.91
N ASN A 434 11.19 -11.62 50.13
CA ASN A 434 10.79 -10.32 50.68
C ASN A 434 11.98 -9.44 51.12
N ASN A 435 12.81 -8.93 50.20
CA ASN A 435 13.99 -8.10 50.49
C ASN A 435 14.94 -8.66 51.57
N GLU A 436 14.93 -9.98 51.75
CA GLU A 436 15.76 -10.71 52.71
C GLU A 436 16.79 -11.53 51.96
N LEU A 437 17.90 -11.85 52.63
CA LEU A 437 18.89 -12.76 52.09
C LEU A 437 18.37 -14.19 52.25
N TYR A 438 18.17 -14.86 51.12
CA TYR A 438 17.90 -16.30 51.10
C TYR A 438 19.21 -17.02 50.82
N ALA A 439 19.42 -18.15 51.47
CA ALA A 439 20.59 -18.97 51.25
C ALA A 439 20.17 -20.41 51.03
N TYR A 440 20.83 -21.05 50.07
CA TYR A 440 20.75 -22.48 49.89
C TYR A 440 21.88 -23.12 50.68
N SER A 441 21.57 -24.01 51.61
CA SER A 441 22.56 -24.60 52.50
C SER A 441 22.54 -26.12 52.43
N MET A 442 23.73 -26.70 52.48
CA MET A 442 23.92 -28.14 52.58
C MET A 442 24.57 -28.40 53.93
N LYS A 443 23.95 -29.26 54.73
CA LYS A 443 24.40 -29.70 56.04
C LYS A 443 24.90 -31.13 55.98
N PHE A 444 26.03 -31.35 56.62
CA PHE A 444 26.74 -32.61 56.65
C PHE A 444 26.83 -33.06 58.10
N ASN A 445 26.40 -34.28 58.38
CA ASN A 445 26.53 -34.90 59.70
C ASN A 445 27.57 -36.02 59.59
N THR A 446 28.64 -35.97 60.38
CA THR A 446 29.61 -37.07 60.42
C THR A 446 29.22 -38.04 61.54
N TYR A 447 28.72 -39.23 61.20
CA TYR A 447 28.25 -40.19 62.21
C TYR A 447 29.27 -41.27 62.61
N ASP A 448 30.35 -41.50 61.84
CA ASP A 448 31.19 -42.71 61.99
C ASP A 448 32.70 -42.53 61.79
N ASN A 449 33.25 -41.31 61.88
CA ASN A 449 34.67 -40.97 61.60
C ASN A 449 35.12 -41.26 60.15
N GLU A 450 34.23 -41.67 59.25
CA GLU A 450 34.57 -41.79 57.83
C GLU A 450 34.56 -40.40 57.18
N PRO A 451 35.57 -40.08 56.34
CA PRO A 451 35.54 -38.84 55.56
C PRO A 451 34.46 -38.95 54.49
N SER A 452 33.35 -38.25 54.68
CA SER A 452 32.31 -38.13 53.65
C SER A 452 32.86 -37.25 52.51
N VAL A 453 33.10 -37.87 51.34
CA VAL A 453 33.39 -37.14 50.10
C VAL A 453 32.08 -36.90 49.38
N LEU A 454 31.64 -35.64 49.36
CA LEU A 454 30.47 -35.20 48.60
C LEU A 454 30.90 -34.61 47.27
N VAL A 455 30.22 -35.02 46.20
CA VAL A 455 30.27 -34.32 44.90
C VAL A 455 28.90 -33.72 44.60
N ILE A 456 28.86 -32.40 44.38
CA ILE A 456 27.65 -31.67 44.00
C ILE A 456 27.74 -31.32 42.52
N TYR A 457 26.84 -31.87 41.71
CA TYR A 457 26.90 -31.71 40.26
C TYR A 457 26.05 -30.54 39.74
N VAL A 458 24.85 -30.39 40.28
CA VAL A 458 23.90 -29.36 39.84
C VAL A 458 23.04 -28.95 41.02
N THR A 459 22.91 -27.66 41.26
CA THR A 459 21.96 -27.10 42.24
C THR A 459 21.11 -26.02 41.58
N ARG A 460 19.80 -26.20 41.60
CA ARG A 460 18.84 -25.26 41.03
C ARG A 460 17.70 -24.93 41.99
N ILE A 461 17.35 -23.66 42.07
CA ILE A 461 16.12 -23.17 42.72
C ILE A 461 15.08 -22.93 41.65
N SER A 462 13.89 -23.49 41.83
CA SER A 462 12.74 -23.21 40.97
C SER A 462 11.93 -22.10 41.63
N TYR A 463 11.58 -21.04 40.89
CA TYR A 463 10.79 -19.92 41.42
C TYR A 463 9.85 -19.36 40.36
N ILE A 464 8.82 -18.63 40.78
CA ILE A 464 7.97 -17.85 39.89
C ILE A 464 8.11 -16.37 40.24
N VAL A 465 7.95 -15.49 39.26
CA VAL A 465 7.77 -14.06 39.50
C VAL A 465 6.29 -13.80 39.26
N PRO A 466 5.51 -13.39 40.28
CA PRO A 466 4.15 -12.93 40.07
C PRO A 466 4.16 -11.84 39.00
N GLY A 467 3.25 -11.92 38.03
CA GLY A 467 3.04 -10.80 37.12
C GLY A 467 2.64 -9.54 37.89
N PRO A 468 2.79 -8.35 37.30
CA PRO A 468 2.27 -7.12 37.89
C PRO A 468 0.76 -7.18 38.16
#